data_AF-A0A2Y9C6X2-F1
#
_entry.id   AF-A0A2Y9C6X2-F1
#
_cell.length_a   1.000
_cell.length_b   1.000
_cell.length_c   1.000
_cell.angle_alpha   90.00
_cell.angle_beta   90.00
_cell.angle_gamma   90.00
#
_symmetry.space_group_name_H-M   'P 1'
#
loop_
_entity.id
_entity.type
_entity.pdbx_description
1 polymer ?
#
loop_
_entity_poly.entity_id
_entity_poly.type
_entity_poly.pdbx_seq_one_letter_code
_entity_poly.pdbx_strand_id
1 'polypeptide(L)'
;MTDYRMGHSAPEDDGYSAQLPAVRDRFGPDILDQPDLYGTCDDETLRQMTVAVDDPDTMVRIYRAVPPEHLEINRGDWVTLSRAYAHDHGYVDDRVAWPVVFADVPARQVWTDGNDPSEYGYGGPDLTGLDGYAESDVMPPPPASGPARAPDEETIQFTPSQGAREERRVPPTSPAVTRAPDRSI
;
A
#
# COMPACT_ATOMS: atom_id res chain seq x y z
N MET A 1 7.90 -29.43 -24.66
CA MET A 1 8.34 -28.24 -23.89
C MET A 1 7.26 -27.95 -22.90
N THR A 2 7.56 -28.11 -21.63
CA THR A 2 6.61 -28.04 -20.52
C THR A 2 6.26 -26.59 -20.25
N ASP A 3 5.00 -26.21 -20.51
CA ASP A 3 4.43 -24.93 -20.10
C ASP A 3 4.32 -24.93 -18.57
N TYR A 4 5.38 -24.47 -17.90
CA TYR A 4 5.42 -24.26 -16.44
C TYR A 4 5.19 -22.79 -16.09
N ARG A 5 4.38 -22.08 -16.90
CA ARG A 5 3.73 -20.84 -16.47
C ARG A 5 2.33 -21.21 -16.03
N MET A 6 2.21 -21.76 -14.82
CA MET A 6 0.92 -21.73 -14.12
C MET A 6 0.54 -20.26 -14.00
N GLY A 7 -0.49 -19.85 -14.74
CA GLY A 7 -1.08 -18.52 -14.64
C GLY A 7 -1.78 -18.39 -13.30
N HIS A 8 -1.03 -18.05 -12.25
CA HIS A 8 -1.60 -17.67 -10.96
C HIS A 8 -2.08 -16.22 -11.07
N SER A 9 -3.36 -16.07 -11.41
CA SER A 9 -4.09 -14.82 -11.19
C SER A 9 -4.43 -14.67 -9.71
N ALA A 10 -4.63 -13.43 -9.26
CA ALA A 10 -5.09 -13.20 -7.90
C ALA A 10 -6.50 -13.81 -7.67
N PRO A 11 -6.85 -14.17 -6.43
CA PRO A 11 -8.20 -14.58 -6.07
C PRO A 11 -9.23 -13.52 -6.46
N GLU A 12 -10.32 -13.92 -7.08
CA GLU A 12 -11.38 -13.02 -7.55
C GLU A 12 -12.77 -13.67 -7.33
N ASP A 13 -13.84 -12.98 -7.73
CA ASP A 13 -15.19 -13.54 -7.77
C ASP A 13 -15.33 -14.57 -8.93
N ASP A 14 -14.69 -15.73 -8.76
CA ASP A 14 -14.59 -16.81 -9.75
C ASP A 14 -15.45 -18.04 -9.40
N GLY A 15 -16.23 -17.95 -8.30
CA GLY A 15 -17.04 -19.04 -7.75
C GLY A 15 -16.25 -20.09 -6.96
N TYR A 16 -14.93 -19.95 -6.83
CA TYR A 16 -14.07 -20.79 -6.00
C TYR A 16 -13.54 -20.03 -4.78
N SER A 17 -13.10 -18.79 -4.99
CA SER A 17 -12.56 -17.93 -3.95
C SER A 17 -13.64 -17.43 -3.00
N ALA A 18 -13.24 -17.02 -1.80
CA ALA A 18 -14.11 -16.43 -0.81
C ALA A 18 -13.68 -15.01 -0.50
N GLN A 19 -14.65 -14.15 -0.16
CA GLN A 19 -14.34 -12.84 0.42
C GLN A 19 -13.73 -13.02 1.81
N LEU A 20 -12.90 -12.07 2.25
CA LEU A 20 -12.23 -12.09 3.55
C LEU A 20 -13.17 -12.35 4.75
N PRO A 21 -14.40 -11.82 4.81
CA PRO A 21 -15.33 -12.14 5.90
C PRO A 21 -15.69 -13.64 5.98
N ALA A 22 -15.58 -14.37 4.86
CA ALA A 22 -15.82 -15.81 4.73
C ALA A 22 -14.52 -16.63 4.70
N VAL A 23 -13.39 -16.09 5.19
CA VAL A 23 -12.07 -16.76 5.19
C VAL A 23 -12.09 -18.16 5.83
N ARG A 24 -12.95 -18.37 6.84
CA ARG A 24 -13.15 -19.68 7.50
C ARG A 24 -13.75 -20.74 6.59
N ASP A 25 -14.54 -20.35 5.59
CA ASP A 25 -15.11 -21.28 4.61
C ASP A 25 -14.05 -21.78 3.63
N ARG A 26 -12.96 -21.01 3.48
CA ARG A 26 -11.90 -21.29 2.51
C ARG A 26 -10.69 -22.01 3.12
N PHE A 27 -10.19 -21.56 4.27
CA PHE A 27 -9.09 -22.22 4.98
C PHE A 27 -9.59 -23.32 5.95
N GLY A 28 -10.65 -23.03 6.69
CA GLY A 28 -11.13 -23.87 7.79
C GLY A 28 -11.51 -23.03 9.00
N PRO A 29 -12.30 -23.59 9.93
CA PRO A 29 -12.79 -22.85 11.10
C PRO A 29 -11.68 -22.39 12.05
N ASP A 30 -10.52 -23.07 12.02
CA ASP A 30 -9.35 -22.91 12.87
C ASP A 30 -8.31 -21.90 12.34
N ILE A 31 -8.52 -21.29 11.17
CA ILE A 31 -7.57 -20.30 10.59
C ILE A 31 -7.22 -19.15 11.55
N LEU A 32 -8.14 -18.72 12.41
CA LEU A 32 -7.87 -17.64 13.37
C LEU A 32 -7.16 -18.11 14.64
N ASP A 33 -7.25 -19.40 14.96
CA ASP A 33 -6.68 -19.99 16.18
C ASP A 33 -5.33 -20.65 15.90
N GLN A 34 -5.14 -21.17 14.68
CA GLN A 34 -3.98 -21.94 14.25
C GLN A 34 -3.55 -21.58 12.81
N PRO A 35 -3.26 -20.28 12.52
CA PRO A 35 -2.95 -19.85 11.17
C PRO A 35 -1.70 -20.52 10.57
N ASP A 36 -0.74 -20.92 11.42
CA ASP A 36 0.49 -21.61 11.02
C ASP A 36 0.25 -22.96 10.31
N LEU A 37 -0.95 -23.54 10.42
CA LEU A 37 -1.33 -24.75 9.68
C LEU A 37 -1.51 -24.50 8.17
N TYR A 38 -1.67 -23.23 7.78
CA TYR A 38 -2.05 -22.82 6.44
C TYR A 38 -0.94 -22.06 5.70
N GLY A 39 0.08 -21.57 6.41
CA GLY A 39 1.17 -20.81 5.84
C GLY A 39 1.67 -19.75 6.81
N THR A 40 2.48 -18.82 6.29
CA THR A 40 2.91 -17.66 7.08
C THR A 40 1.73 -16.73 7.29
N CYS A 41 1.51 -16.31 8.53
CA CYS A 41 0.47 -15.34 8.87
C CYS A 41 1.03 -14.34 9.87
N ASP A 42 1.34 -13.14 9.38
CA ASP A 42 1.83 -12.08 10.25
C ASP A 42 0.75 -11.60 11.23
N ASP A 43 1.18 -11.07 12.38
CA ASP A 43 0.28 -10.51 13.40
C ASP A 43 -0.66 -9.42 12.85
N GLU A 44 -0.22 -8.68 11.83
CA GLU A 44 -1.06 -7.69 11.13
C GLU A 44 -2.18 -8.37 10.35
N THR A 45 -1.85 -9.35 9.52
CA THR A 45 -2.81 -10.18 8.79
C THR A 45 -3.83 -10.81 9.75
N LEU A 46 -3.37 -11.47 10.81
CA LEU A 46 -4.26 -12.14 11.75
C LEU A 46 -5.21 -11.15 12.44
N ARG A 47 -4.72 -9.97 12.83
CA ARG A 47 -5.54 -8.92 13.44
C ARG A 47 -6.63 -8.42 12.48
N GLN A 48 -6.26 -8.11 11.23
CA GLN A 48 -7.20 -7.62 10.23
C GLN A 48 -8.23 -8.69 9.82
N MET A 49 -7.79 -9.95 9.69
CA MET A 49 -8.65 -11.08 9.42
C MET A 49 -9.67 -11.32 10.54
N THR A 50 -9.22 -11.23 11.80
CA THR A 50 -10.08 -11.42 12.98
C THR A 50 -11.23 -10.41 13.05
N VAL A 51 -10.99 -9.16 12.62
CA VAL A 51 -12.05 -8.13 12.63
C VAL A 51 -12.95 -8.22 11.40
N ALA A 52 -12.41 -8.66 10.27
CA ALA A 52 -13.13 -8.78 9.00
C ALA A 52 -14.20 -9.88 9.00
N VAL A 53 -14.01 -10.97 9.76
CA VAL A 53 -14.99 -12.06 9.84
C VAL A 53 -16.32 -11.67 10.48
N ASP A 54 -16.34 -10.60 11.28
CA ASP A 54 -17.53 -10.16 11.99
C ASP A 54 -18.32 -9.08 11.22
N ASP A 55 -17.67 -8.33 10.33
CA ASP A 55 -18.28 -7.22 9.58
C ASP A 55 -17.71 -7.10 8.15
N PRO A 56 -18.50 -7.40 7.10
CA PRO A 56 -18.04 -7.30 5.72
C PRO A 56 -17.73 -5.87 5.24
N ASP A 57 -18.25 -4.86 5.93
CA ASP A 57 -18.04 -3.44 5.62
C ASP A 57 -16.98 -2.79 6.53
N THR A 58 -16.36 -3.55 7.45
CA THR A 58 -15.19 -3.04 8.18
C THR A 58 -14.07 -2.72 7.20
N MET A 59 -13.37 -1.62 7.46
CA MET A 59 -12.21 -1.26 6.66
C MET A 59 -11.01 -2.10 7.08
N VAL A 60 -10.33 -2.67 6.08
CA VAL A 60 -9.03 -3.32 6.22
C VAL A 60 -8.03 -2.63 5.32
N ARG A 61 -6.77 -2.59 5.73
CA ARG A 61 -5.67 -2.11 4.93
C ARG A 61 -5.10 -3.23 4.08
N ILE A 62 -5.09 -3.00 2.78
CA ILE A 62 -4.38 -3.82 1.79
C ILE A 62 -3.06 -3.16 1.41
N TYR A 63 -2.05 -3.98 1.15
CA TYR A 63 -0.72 -3.56 0.72
C TYR A 63 -0.35 -4.25 -0.59
N ARG A 64 0.38 -3.54 -1.46
CA ARG A 64 0.92 -4.07 -2.71
C ARG A 64 2.32 -3.52 -2.94
N ALA A 65 3.29 -4.41 -3.17
CA ALA A 65 4.59 -4.00 -3.69
C ALA A 65 4.49 -3.76 -5.19
N VAL A 66 4.99 -2.61 -5.65
CA VAL A 66 4.80 -2.16 -7.02
C VAL A 66 6.09 -1.59 -7.60
N PRO A 67 6.38 -1.75 -8.91
CA PRO A 67 7.49 -1.03 -9.51
C PRO A 67 7.32 0.48 -9.30
N PRO A 68 8.41 1.27 -9.16
CA PRO A 68 8.32 2.67 -8.75
C PRO A 68 7.44 3.60 -9.59
N GLU A 69 7.15 3.24 -10.84
CA GLU A 69 6.30 4.02 -11.75
C GLU A 69 4.81 3.66 -11.68
N HIS A 70 4.43 2.65 -10.88
CA HIS A 70 3.10 2.06 -10.82
C HIS A 70 2.49 2.21 -9.43
N LEU A 71 2.05 3.42 -9.07
CA LEU A 71 1.49 3.72 -7.75
C LEU A 71 -0.04 3.53 -7.71
N GLU A 72 -0.49 2.36 -8.15
CA GLU A 72 -1.90 1.97 -8.24
C GLU A 72 -2.15 0.57 -7.65
N ILE A 73 -3.38 0.33 -7.22
CA ILE A 73 -3.92 -1.01 -6.91
C ILE A 73 -5.17 -1.19 -7.77
N ASN A 74 -5.10 -2.08 -8.75
CA ASN A 74 -6.18 -2.34 -9.70
C ASN A 74 -7.00 -3.54 -9.27
N ARG A 75 -8.23 -3.64 -9.79
CA ARG A 75 -8.99 -4.89 -9.68
C ARG A 75 -8.17 -6.06 -10.24
N GLY A 76 -8.12 -7.16 -9.50
CA GLY A 76 -7.39 -8.37 -9.86
C GLY A 76 -5.90 -8.33 -9.51
N ASP A 77 -5.42 -7.26 -8.86
CA ASP A 77 -4.07 -7.25 -8.32
C ASP A 77 -3.97 -8.14 -7.07
N TRP A 78 -2.82 -8.81 -6.96
CA TRP A 78 -2.38 -9.44 -5.71
C TRP A 78 -2.13 -8.37 -4.65
N VAL A 79 -2.65 -8.62 -3.45
CA VAL A 79 -2.48 -7.78 -2.27
C VAL A 79 -2.26 -8.65 -1.04
N THR A 80 -1.78 -8.03 0.02
CA THR A 80 -1.64 -8.66 1.34
C THR A 80 -2.22 -7.77 2.44
N LEU A 81 -2.54 -8.36 3.58
CA LEU A 81 -2.95 -7.66 4.80
C LEU A 81 -1.76 -7.32 5.72
N SER A 82 -0.53 -7.65 5.30
CA SER A 82 0.70 -7.37 6.04
C SER A 82 1.64 -6.44 5.27
N ARG A 83 2.00 -5.33 5.91
CA ARG A 83 3.04 -4.45 5.39
C ARG A 83 4.38 -5.18 5.26
N ALA A 84 4.73 -5.98 6.25
CA ALA A 84 6.00 -6.70 6.30
C ALA A 84 6.11 -7.69 5.14
N TYR A 85 5.05 -8.50 4.92
CA TYR A 85 4.97 -9.42 3.79
C TYR A 85 5.11 -8.69 2.44
N ALA A 86 4.45 -7.53 2.28
CA ALA A 86 4.58 -6.74 1.06
C ALA A 86 6.01 -6.27 0.80
N HIS A 87 6.74 -5.84 1.85
CA HIS A 87 8.14 -5.45 1.69
C HIS A 87 9.04 -6.65 1.38
N ASP A 88 8.92 -7.75 2.12
CA ASP A 88 9.74 -8.95 1.94
C ASP A 88 9.54 -9.58 0.56
N HIS A 89 8.32 -9.54 0.01
CA HIS A 89 8.00 -10.04 -1.32
C HIS A 89 8.11 -8.97 -2.42
N GLY A 90 8.48 -7.74 -2.07
CA GLY A 90 8.73 -6.63 -2.99
C GLY A 90 10.17 -6.55 -3.51
N TYR A 91 11.04 -7.48 -3.13
CA TYR A 91 12.42 -7.52 -3.63
C TYR A 91 12.51 -8.24 -4.98
N VAL A 92 13.06 -7.55 -5.97
CA VAL A 92 13.47 -8.18 -7.24
C VAL A 92 14.96 -8.50 -7.19
N ASP A 93 15.30 -9.78 -7.31
CA ASP A 93 16.66 -10.32 -7.37
C ASP A 93 17.58 -9.84 -6.21
N ASP A 94 17.03 -9.69 -4.99
CA ASP A 94 17.70 -9.21 -3.77
C ASP A 94 18.36 -7.82 -3.89
N ARG A 95 18.03 -7.03 -4.92
CA ARG A 95 18.78 -5.79 -5.26
C ARG A 95 17.95 -4.53 -5.27
N VAL A 96 16.65 -4.62 -5.52
CA VAL A 96 15.75 -3.47 -5.59
C VAL A 96 14.51 -3.77 -4.77
N ALA A 97 14.33 -3.03 -3.68
CA ALA A 97 13.08 -3.00 -2.94
C ALA A 97 12.08 -2.15 -3.71
N TRP A 98 10.98 -2.75 -4.14
CA TRP A 98 9.85 -2.01 -4.68
C TRP A 98 9.16 -1.20 -3.58
N PRO A 99 8.68 0.02 -3.88
CA PRO A 99 7.81 0.72 -2.95
C PRO A 99 6.54 -0.10 -2.71
N VAL A 100 5.99 0.05 -1.50
CA VAL A 100 4.70 -0.51 -1.12
C VAL A 100 3.68 0.62 -1.14
N VAL A 101 2.58 0.40 -1.86
CA VAL A 101 1.37 1.23 -1.77
C VAL A 101 0.36 0.56 -0.86
N PHE A 102 -0.52 1.34 -0.24
CA PHE A 102 -1.60 0.82 0.58
C PHE A 102 -2.91 1.56 0.35
N ALA A 103 -4.02 0.91 0.69
CA ALA A 103 -5.33 1.52 0.75
C ALA A 103 -6.19 0.86 1.82
N ASP A 104 -7.12 1.62 2.39
CA ASP A 104 -8.15 1.07 3.26
C ASP A 104 -9.38 0.76 2.40
N VAL A 105 -9.85 -0.49 2.43
CA VAL A 105 -10.99 -0.98 1.64
C VAL A 105 -11.94 -1.78 2.50
N PRO A 106 -13.24 -1.87 2.16
CA PRO A 106 -14.17 -2.79 2.82
C PRO A 106 -13.67 -4.24 2.71
N ALA A 107 -13.74 -5.01 3.81
CA ALA A 107 -13.29 -6.40 3.84
C ALA A 107 -13.90 -7.28 2.74
N ARG A 108 -15.17 -7.04 2.37
CA ARG A 108 -15.84 -7.72 1.25
C ARG A 108 -15.21 -7.53 -0.13
N GLN A 109 -14.27 -6.59 -0.28
CA GLN A 109 -13.53 -6.37 -1.54
C GLN A 109 -12.23 -7.17 -1.60
N VAL A 110 -11.86 -7.88 -0.53
CA VAL A 110 -10.63 -8.68 -0.47
C VAL A 110 -11.01 -10.15 -0.61
N TRP A 111 -10.31 -10.89 -1.45
CA TRP A 111 -10.60 -12.28 -1.81
C TRP A 111 -9.43 -13.19 -1.48
N THR A 112 -9.74 -14.44 -1.13
CA THR A 112 -8.75 -15.50 -0.89
C THR A 112 -9.20 -16.79 -1.55
N ASP A 113 -8.24 -17.50 -2.13
CA ASP A 113 -8.40 -18.86 -2.64
C ASP A 113 -7.94 -19.91 -1.62
N GLY A 114 -7.62 -19.52 -0.37
CA GLY A 114 -7.27 -20.45 0.71
C GLY A 114 -5.90 -21.10 0.63
N ASN A 115 -5.00 -20.62 -0.23
CA ASN A 115 -3.70 -21.25 -0.43
C ASN A 115 -2.63 -20.77 0.59
N ASP A 116 -2.67 -19.50 0.97
CA ASP A 116 -1.72 -18.83 1.85
C ASP A 116 -2.43 -17.69 2.61
N PRO A 117 -2.38 -17.66 3.96
CA PRO A 117 -2.98 -16.60 4.77
C PRO A 117 -2.45 -15.20 4.48
N SER A 118 -1.31 -15.06 3.81
CA SER A 118 -0.70 -13.77 3.47
C SER A 118 -1.04 -13.26 2.06
N GLU A 119 -1.70 -14.06 1.23
CA GLU A 119 -1.96 -13.72 -0.18
C GLU A 119 -3.47 -13.59 -0.48
N TYR A 120 -3.82 -12.45 -1.07
CA TYR A 120 -5.20 -12.08 -1.38
C TYR A 120 -5.29 -11.43 -2.75
N GLY A 121 -6.50 -11.39 -3.30
CA GLY A 121 -6.82 -10.59 -4.48
C GLY A 121 -7.73 -9.42 -4.15
N TYR A 122 -7.53 -8.32 -4.86
CA TYR A 122 -8.38 -7.13 -4.74
C TYR A 122 -9.52 -7.13 -5.76
N GLY A 123 -10.76 -7.15 -5.28
CA GLY A 123 -11.97 -7.18 -6.10
C GLY A 123 -12.72 -5.84 -6.19
N GLY A 124 -12.17 -4.74 -5.67
CA GLY A 124 -12.78 -3.41 -5.71
C GLY A 124 -12.54 -2.63 -7.01
N PRO A 125 -12.90 -1.33 -7.07
CA PRO A 125 -12.55 -0.44 -8.19
C PRO A 125 -11.07 -0.05 -8.17
N ASP A 126 -10.50 0.30 -9.32
CA ASP A 126 -9.09 0.72 -9.40
C ASP A 126 -8.80 1.95 -8.52
N LEU A 127 -7.70 1.85 -7.77
CA LEU A 127 -7.22 2.87 -6.84
C LEU A 127 -5.96 3.50 -7.42
N THR A 128 -6.01 4.82 -7.61
CA THR A 128 -4.93 5.60 -8.26
C THR A 128 -4.48 6.75 -7.38
N GLY A 129 -3.30 7.30 -7.67
CA GLY A 129 -2.76 8.44 -6.91
C GLY A 129 -2.32 8.06 -5.50
N LEU A 130 -1.89 6.81 -5.30
CA LEU A 130 -1.37 6.35 -4.03
C LEU A 130 0.08 6.83 -3.85
N ASP A 131 0.49 6.97 -2.59
CA ASP A 131 1.89 7.22 -2.26
C ASP A 131 2.64 5.89 -2.12
N GLY A 132 3.85 5.83 -2.67
CA GLY A 132 4.76 4.70 -2.50
C GLY A 132 5.65 4.89 -1.27
N TYR A 133 5.71 3.88 -0.41
CA TYR A 133 6.48 3.91 0.84
C TYR A 133 7.59 2.85 0.82
N ALA A 134 8.77 3.22 1.29
CA ALA A 134 9.85 2.30 1.57
C ALA A 134 9.67 1.64 2.95
N GLU A 135 10.42 0.56 3.21
CA GLU A 135 10.41 -0.15 4.50
C GLU A 135 10.78 0.80 5.66
N SER A 136 11.74 1.70 5.43
CA SER A 136 12.19 2.69 6.42
C SER A 136 11.16 3.78 6.75
N ASP A 137 10.12 3.92 5.94
CA ASP A 137 9.13 4.99 6.13
C ASP A 137 8.17 4.64 7.27
N VAL A 138 7.77 5.65 8.04
CA VAL A 138 6.73 5.47 9.05
C VAL A 138 5.38 5.51 8.35
N MET A 139 4.81 4.34 8.05
CA MET A 139 3.44 4.25 7.56
C MET A 139 2.44 4.45 8.71
N PRO A 140 1.26 5.02 8.41
CA PRO A 140 0.16 5.00 9.38
C PRO A 140 -0.19 3.55 9.74
N PRO A 141 -0.67 3.27 10.97
CA PRO A 141 -1.22 1.95 11.28
C PRO A 141 -2.50 1.70 10.46
N PRO A 142 -2.89 0.43 10.25
CA PRO A 142 -4.22 0.10 9.74
C PRO A 142 -5.32 0.79 10.54
N PRO A 143 -6.51 0.99 9.95
CA PRO A 143 -7.64 1.53 10.68
C PRO A 143 -7.90 0.70 11.94
N ALA A 144 -8.11 1.38 13.07
CA ALA A 144 -8.63 0.72 14.26
C ALA A 144 -10.02 0.16 13.93
N SER A 145 -10.35 -1.02 14.43
CA SER A 145 -11.65 -1.67 14.22
C SER A 145 -12.79 -0.66 14.41
N GLY A 146 -13.58 -0.44 13.36
CA GLY A 146 -14.66 0.53 13.35
C GLY A 146 -15.33 0.62 11.98
N PRO A 147 -16.62 1.01 11.93
CA PRO A 147 -17.32 1.12 10.67
C PRO A 147 -16.64 2.17 9.79
N ALA A 148 -16.67 1.94 8.47
CA ALA A 148 -16.26 2.92 7.48
C ALA A 148 -16.85 4.31 7.83
N ARG A 149 -16.00 5.29 8.12
CA ARG A 149 -16.46 6.69 7.97
C ARG A 149 -16.78 6.84 6.49
N ALA A 150 -18.03 7.22 6.20
CA ALA A 150 -18.41 7.63 4.86
C ALA A 150 -17.37 8.65 4.34
N PRO A 151 -17.03 8.62 3.04
CA PRO A 151 -16.13 9.62 2.50
C PRO A 151 -16.82 10.99 2.61
N ASP A 152 -16.40 11.77 3.60
CA ASP A 152 -16.64 13.21 3.59
C ASP A 152 -15.84 13.72 2.37
N GLU A 153 -16.51 14.33 1.37
CA GLU A 153 -15.93 14.87 0.12
C GLU A 153 -14.92 16.03 0.33
N GLU A 154 -14.28 16.15 1.49
CA GLU A 154 -13.42 17.29 1.82
C GLU A 154 -12.03 16.85 2.31
N THR A 155 -11.06 17.00 1.40
CA THR A 155 -9.63 17.28 1.68
C THR A 155 -8.76 16.12 2.17
N ILE A 156 -8.14 15.41 1.22
CA ILE A 156 -6.75 14.96 1.38
C ILE A 156 -5.87 16.03 0.72
N GLN A 157 -5.61 17.12 1.45
CA GLN A 157 -4.41 17.92 1.23
C GLN A 157 -3.39 17.52 2.28
N PHE A 158 -2.64 16.46 1.99
CA PHE A 158 -1.41 16.20 2.70
C PHE A 158 -0.38 17.22 2.24
N THR A 159 0.07 18.07 3.16
CA THR A 159 1.20 18.96 2.91
C THR A 159 2.48 18.16 3.03
N PRO A 160 3.33 18.07 2.00
CA PRO A 160 4.63 17.45 2.16
C PRO A 160 5.49 18.32 3.10
N SER A 161 6.03 17.68 4.14
CA SER A 161 7.02 18.28 5.03
C SER A 161 8.20 18.78 4.19
N GLN A 162 8.48 20.08 4.27
CA GLN A 162 9.57 20.71 3.54
C GLN A 162 10.92 20.23 4.10
N GLY A 163 11.50 19.21 3.45
CA GLY A 163 12.91 18.84 3.56
C GLY A 163 13.74 19.61 2.53
N ALA A 164 14.60 20.50 3.00
CA ALA A 164 15.40 21.43 2.22
C ALA A 164 16.30 20.75 1.15
N ARG A 165 16.21 21.24 -0.10
CA ARG A 165 17.35 21.25 -1.03
C ARG A 165 17.87 22.68 -1.14
N GLU A 166 18.98 22.92 -0.47
CA GLU A 166 19.74 24.17 -0.56
C GLU A 166 20.50 24.19 -1.90
N GLU A 167 19.89 24.81 -2.93
CA GLU A 167 20.63 25.22 -4.11
C GLU A 167 21.34 26.55 -3.85
N ARG A 168 22.67 26.53 -3.86
CA ARG A 168 23.51 27.72 -3.77
C ARG A 168 23.22 28.63 -4.98
N ARG A 169 22.56 29.76 -4.75
CA ARG A 169 22.49 30.88 -5.69
C ARG A 169 23.52 31.93 -5.35
N VAL A 170 24.37 32.22 -6.34
CA VAL A 170 25.32 33.34 -6.38
C VAL A 170 24.52 34.66 -6.39
N PRO A 171 24.91 35.70 -5.61
CA PRO A 171 24.13 36.92 -5.53
C PRO A 171 24.39 37.88 -6.73
N PRO A 172 23.38 38.67 -7.14
CA PRO A 172 23.49 39.62 -8.25
C PRO A 172 24.13 40.95 -7.83
N THR A 173 24.90 41.54 -8.75
CA THR A 173 25.47 42.90 -8.71
C THR A 173 24.43 43.99 -9.01
N SER A 174 24.40 45.07 -8.19
CA SER A 174 24.07 46.49 -8.53
C SER A 174 23.83 47.32 -7.25
N PRO A 175 23.80 48.69 -7.26
CA PRO A 175 23.95 49.66 -8.35
C PRO A 175 24.93 50.84 -8.05
N ALA A 176 25.00 51.77 -9.00
CA ALA A 176 25.84 52.98 -9.10
C ALA A 176 25.58 54.08 -8.05
N VAL A 177 26.61 54.88 -7.77
CA VAL A 177 26.52 56.24 -7.22
C VAL A 177 27.41 57.19 -8.03
N THR A 178 26.78 58.23 -8.57
CA THR A 178 27.37 59.38 -9.27
C THR A 178 27.97 60.37 -8.26
N ARG A 179 29.13 61.00 -8.58
CA ARG A 179 29.31 62.47 -8.75
C ARG A 179 30.80 62.91 -8.65
N ALA A 180 31.19 63.79 -9.57
CA ALA A 180 32.49 64.48 -9.69
C ALA A 180 32.76 65.50 -8.54
N PRO A 181 34.02 66.00 -8.40
CA PRO A 181 34.39 67.30 -9.00
C PRO A 181 35.84 67.34 -9.56
N ASP A 182 36.10 68.01 -10.69
CA ASP A 182 36.63 69.38 -10.89
C ASP A 182 38.16 69.58 -10.75
N ARG A 183 38.77 70.03 -11.86
CA ARG A 183 39.95 70.90 -12.11
C ARG A 183 41.41 70.54 -11.76
N SER A 184 42.24 70.83 -12.77
CA SER A 184 43.66 71.27 -12.79
C SER A 184 44.71 70.20 -12.45
N ILE A 185 45.77 69.97 -13.24
CA ILE A 185 46.75 70.88 -13.88
C ILE A 185 47.13 70.34 -15.28
#